data_AF-V9KIC9-F1
#
_entry.id   AF-V9KIC9-F1
#
_cell.length_a   1.000
_cell.length_b   1.000
_cell.length_c   1.000
_cell.angle_alpha   90.00
_cell.angle_beta   90.00
_cell.angle_gamma   90.00
#
_symmetry.space_group_name_H-M   'P 1'
#
loop_
_entity.id
_entity.type
_entity.pdbx_description
1 polymer ?
#
loop_
_entity_poly.entity_id
_entity_poly.type
_entity_poly.pdbx_seq_one_letter_code
_entity_poly.pdbx_strand_id
1 'polypeptide(L)'
;DALPIWIAAVAVAVTVLCVCSSGSASPSAAHHGFTRKTEKSNVLLIVADDLRTTLGCYGDQIVKSPNIDQLASRSALFKNAFAQQALCGPSRTSFLTSRRPDTTRLFDHGSYWRVHAGNYTTLPQYFKENGYLTMSVGKIFHPGIVSNHTDDYPYSWSIRPFHPSTEKYKGAKVCKGPDGEKHANLVCPVNVEKMPEKTLPDIQSTEEAIKLMKSVNNTNQPFFLAVGYHKPHIPLKYPQEFLKLYPREEIPLAPDPKIPPKLPPVAYNPWTDLRKRDDVQALNLSFPYGPIPNDFQVLIRQSYFAAVTYIDVQIGKLLSALDELGLANDTIVVFTSDHGWSLGEHGEWAKYSNFDVATRVPLLFYVPGLTSPFALPGERIFPFINPFDSREWKPSGELTREDNVELMDLFPTLCEVVGFSLPPICPETSFDVELCTEGQSIAYYLNYSVSYVDHEAVAYSQYPRPADTPQWNSDLPDLKDIQVMGYSIRSDDYRYTVWVRYNPSTFTANLSDIHAGELYLYKLDPDQDHNLYYDAQYADVVRTFSTFLKP
;
A
#
# COMPACT_ATOMS: atom_id res chain seq x y z
N ASP A 1 -41.26 -9.12 20.72
CA ASP A 1 -41.60 -7.68 20.62
C ASP A 1 -40.51 -6.78 21.18
N ALA A 2 -39.51 -6.46 20.35
CA ALA A 2 -38.57 -5.33 20.49
C ALA A 2 -37.70 -5.14 19.22
N LEU A 3 -38.21 -5.57 18.05
CA LEU A 3 -37.50 -5.52 16.77
C LEU A 3 -37.90 -4.37 15.81
N PRO A 4 -38.98 -3.57 15.99
CA PRO A 4 -39.39 -2.62 14.95
C PRO A 4 -38.82 -1.19 15.11
N ILE A 5 -38.01 -0.89 16.13
CA ILE A 5 -37.54 0.49 16.39
C ILE A 5 -36.22 0.82 15.65
N TRP A 6 -35.46 -0.19 15.21
CA TRP A 6 -34.14 0.02 14.58
C TRP A 6 -34.19 0.19 13.05
N ILE A 7 -35.20 -0.35 12.37
CA ILE A 7 -35.41 -0.13 10.93
C ILE A 7 -35.70 1.35 10.65
N ALA A 8 -36.31 2.07 11.61
CA ALA A 8 -36.53 3.51 11.51
C ALA A 8 -35.23 4.33 11.63
N ALA A 9 -34.21 3.87 12.37
CA ALA A 9 -32.96 4.62 12.53
C ALA A 9 -32.09 4.58 11.26
N VAL A 10 -32.11 3.48 10.51
CA VAL A 10 -31.42 3.36 9.21
C VAL A 10 -32.19 4.09 8.11
N ALA A 11 -33.53 4.05 8.13
CA ALA A 11 -34.35 4.78 7.17
C ALA A 11 -34.30 6.32 7.37
N VAL A 12 -34.20 6.80 8.62
CA VAL A 12 -34.09 8.24 8.91
C VAL A 12 -32.73 8.81 8.50
N ALA A 13 -31.63 8.05 8.62
CA ALA A 13 -30.33 8.47 8.09
C ALA A 13 -30.34 8.62 6.56
N VAL A 14 -31.08 7.75 5.84
CA VAL A 14 -31.20 7.80 4.38
C VAL A 14 -32.20 8.87 3.91
N THR A 15 -33.22 9.22 4.71
CA THR A 15 -34.19 10.26 4.32
C THR A 15 -33.63 11.69 4.48
N VAL A 16 -32.68 11.92 5.40
CA VAL A 16 -31.98 13.21 5.52
C VAL A 16 -31.07 13.48 4.30
N LEU A 17 -30.63 12.44 3.59
CA LEU A 17 -29.86 12.56 2.34
C LEU A 17 -30.70 13.05 1.13
N CYS A 18 -32.03 13.07 1.20
CA CYS A 18 -32.90 13.37 0.04
C CYS A 18 -33.64 14.73 0.04
N VAL A 19 -33.45 15.61 1.04
CA VAL A 19 -34.20 16.90 1.09
C VAL A 19 -33.32 18.16 1.07
N CYS A 20 -32.00 18.07 0.98
CA CYS A 20 -31.13 19.24 0.79
C CYS A 20 -30.57 19.34 -0.64
N SER A 21 -31.45 19.28 -1.65
CA SER A 21 -31.13 19.69 -3.03
C SER A 21 -31.78 21.03 -3.35
N SER A 22 -31.40 22.06 -2.60
CA SER A 22 -31.63 23.45 -3.01
C SER A 22 -30.48 24.33 -2.53
N GLY A 23 -29.51 24.54 -3.42
CA GLY A 23 -28.64 25.72 -3.43
C GLY A 23 -27.83 25.98 -2.17
N SER A 24 -26.79 25.19 -1.93
CA SER A 24 -25.62 25.66 -1.19
C SER A 24 -24.39 25.35 -2.02
N ALA A 25 -23.77 26.40 -2.56
CA ALA A 25 -22.44 26.31 -3.15
C ALA A 25 -21.51 25.63 -2.13
N SER A 26 -20.80 24.60 -2.57
CA SER A 26 -19.65 24.06 -1.85
C SER A 26 -18.78 25.24 -1.40
N PRO A 27 -18.30 25.27 -0.16
CA PRO A 27 -17.33 26.28 0.20
C PRO A 27 -16.13 26.02 -0.70
N SER A 28 -15.91 26.92 -1.67
CA SER A 28 -14.61 27.10 -2.28
C SER A 28 -13.64 27.16 -1.11
N ALA A 29 -12.79 26.14 -1.00
CA ALA A 29 -11.71 26.11 -0.05
C ALA A 29 -10.86 27.35 -0.36
N ALA A 30 -11.06 28.40 0.42
CA ALA A 30 -10.27 29.60 0.34
C ALA A 30 -8.85 29.18 0.71
N HIS A 31 -7.99 29.04 -0.31
CA HIS A 31 -6.56 28.78 -0.17
C HIS A 31 -5.98 29.76 0.85
N HIS A 32 -5.88 29.33 2.10
CA HIS A 32 -5.08 30.00 3.10
C HIS A 32 -3.65 29.62 2.80
N GLY A 33 -3.00 30.44 1.97
CA GLY A 33 -1.60 30.29 1.61
C GLY A 33 -0.76 30.12 2.88
N PHE A 34 -0.18 28.93 3.03
CA PHE A 34 0.70 28.60 4.13
C PHE A 34 2.06 29.23 3.84
N THR A 35 2.34 30.40 4.41
CA THR A 35 3.69 30.99 4.38
C THR A 35 4.50 30.51 5.58
N ARG A 36 5.33 29.46 5.42
CA ARG A 36 6.40 29.16 6.38
C ARG A 36 7.53 28.29 5.81
N LYS A 37 8.68 28.92 5.51
CA LYS A 37 10.08 28.41 5.45
C LYS A 37 10.31 26.91 5.12
N THR A 38 9.61 26.29 4.18
CA THR A 38 9.87 24.92 3.68
C THR A 38 10.48 24.88 2.28
N GLU A 39 10.83 26.03 1.69
CA GLU A 39 11.22 26.16 0.27
C GLU A 39 12.41 25.27 -0.20
N LYS A 40 13.04 24.47 0.67
CA LYS A 40 14.10 23.51 0.33
C LYS A 40 14.16 22.26 1.23
N SER A 41 13.06 21.81 1.83
CA SER A 41 13.09 20.57 2.63
C SER A 41 13.39 19.36 1.75
N ASN A 42 14.26 18.47 2.21
CA ASN A 42 14.51 17.19 1.54
C ASN A 42 13.28 16.29 1.67
N VAL A 43 13.19 15.27 0.81
CA VAL A 43 12.14 14.24 0.89
C VAL A 43 12.78 12.87 0.91
N LEU A 44 12.41 12.06 1.90
CA LEU A 44 12.70 10.63 1.98
C LEU A 44 11.38 9.85 1.85
N LEU A 45 11.17 9.25 0.69
CA LEU A 45 10.02 8.36 0.43
C LEU A 45 10.45 6.91 0.67
N ILE A 46 9.83 6.23 1.62
CA ILE A 46 10.07 4.83 1.95
C ILE A 46 8.85 4.00 1.52
N VAL A 47 9.07 3.01 0.67
CA VAL A 47 8.01 2.11 0.17
C VAL A 47 8.38 0.67 0.51
N ALA A 48 7.51 -0.05 1.23
CA ALA A 48 7.68 -1.48 1.49
C ALA A 48 6.79 -2.32 0.55
N ASP A 49 7.35 -3.37 -0.06
CA ASP A 49 6.67 -4.24 -1.02
C ASP A 49 5.82 -5.32 -0.31
N ASP A 50 4.52 -5.40 -0.62
CA ASP A 50 3.52 -6.31 -0.01
C ASP A 50 3.28 -6.09 1.51
N LEU A 51 3.49 -4.89 2.05
CA LEU A 51 3.32 -4.61 3.49
C LEU A 51 1.90 -4.15 3.83
N ARG A 52 1.13 -4.99 4.53
CA ARG A 52 -0.14 -4.59 5.17
C ARG A 52 0.10 -3.82 6.47
N THR A 53 -0.97 -3.31 7.09
CA THR A 53 -0.96 -2.57 8.38
C THR A 53 -0.68 -3.44 9.62
N THR A 54 0.11 -4.50 9.49
CA THR A 54 0.56 -5.39 10.57
C THR A 54 1.75 -4.73 11.27
N LEU A 55 1.46 -3.67 12.02
CA LEU A 55 2.42 -2.79 12.69
C LEU A 55 1.86 -2.36 14.06
N GLY A 56 2.72 -2.15 15.04
CA GLY A 56 2.35 -1.74 16.40
C GLY A 56 1.55 -0.42 16.41
N CYS A 57 1.99 0.58 15.66
CA CYS A 57 1.30 1.86 15.50
C CYS A 57 -0.08 1.77 14.80
N TYR A 58 -0.37 0.66 14.12
CA TYR A 58 -1.68 0.34 13.54
C TYR A 58 -2.54 -0.56 14.43
N GLY A 59 -2.07 -0.89 15.64
CA GLY A 59 -2.81 -1.65 16.65
C GLY A 59 -2.44 -3.13 16.71
N ASP A 60 -1.53 -3.63 15.87
CA ASP A 60 -1.05 -5.01 15.94
C ASP A 60 -0.31 -5.26 17.26
N GLN A 61 -0.74 -6.24 18.05
CA GLN A 61 -0.14 -6.54 19.35
C GLN A 61 0.91 -7.65 19.29
N ILE A 62 1.09 -8.30 18.14
CA ILE A 62 2.00 -9.43 17.96
C ILE A 62 3.29 -8.92 17.30
N VAL A 63 3.16 -8.16 16.22
CA VAL A 63 4.30 -7.75 15.41
C VAL A 63 5.06 -6.60 16.05
N LYS A 64 6.38 -6.80 16.14
CA LYS A 64 7.33 -5.83 16.67
C LYS A 64 7.85 -4.95 15.54
N SER A 65 7.44 -3.68 15.53
CA SER A 65 7.88 -2.66 14.57
C SER A 65 8.34 -1.37 15.25
N PRO A 66 9.23 -1.44 16.26
CA PRO A 66 9.49 -0.30 17.13
C PRO A 66 10.05 0.94 16.42
N ASN A 67 10.76 0.80 15.30
CA ASN A 67 11.32 1.92 14.56
C ASN A 67 10.26 2.62 13.69
N ILE A 68 9.39 1.85 13.03
CA ILE A 68 8.24 2.39 12.30
C ILE A 68 7.25 3.01 13.29
N ASP A 69 7.05 2.40 14.46
CA ASP A 69 6.17 2.96 15.49
C ASP A 69 6.76 4.26 16.09
N GLN A 70 8.09 4.35 16.20
CA GLN A 70 8.78 5.60 16.54
C GLN A 70 8.63 6.67 15.44
N LEU A 71 8.69 6.29 14.16
CA LEU A 71 8.37 7.22 13.07
C LEU A 71 6.94 7.73 13.21
N ALA A 72 5.98 6.84 13.47
CA ALA A 72 4.58 7.18 13.65
C ALA A 72 4.35 8.17 14.80
N SER A 73 5.13 8.10 15.90
CA SER A 73 4.98 9.03 17.03
C SER A 73 5.29 10.49 16.69
N ARG A 74 6.02 10.74 15.61
CA ARG A 74 6.34 12.08 15.10
C ARG A 74 5.56 12.45 13.83
N SER A 75 4.75 11.53 13.33
CA SER A 75 4.07 11.63 12.03
C SER A 75 2.57 11.80 12.18
N ALA A 76 1.93 12.30 11.12
CA ALA A 76 0.52 12.01 10.89
C ALA A 76 0.39 10.55 10.39
N LEU A 77 -0.36 9.72 11.11
CA LEU A 77 -0.70 8.35 10.73
C LEU A 77 -2.10 8.32 10.12
N PHE A 78 -2.23 7.83 8.89
CA PHE A 78 -3.53 7.61 8.25
C PHE A 78 -3.97 6.18 8.47
N LYS A 79 -5.08 5.98 9.20
CA LYS A 79 -5.64 4.64 9.45
C LYS A 79 -6.21 4.04 8.18
N ASN A 80 -6.82 4.85 7.33
CA ASN A 80 -7.65 4.42 6.21
C ASN A 80 -7.03 4.84 4.87
N ALA A 81 -5.80 4.38 4.60
CA ALA A 81 -5.12 4.59 3.32
C ALA A 81 -5.23 3.35 2.43
N PHE A 82 -5.59 3.54 1.15
CA PHE A 82 -5.84 2.43 0.22
C PHE A 82 -5.13 2.59 -1.14
N ALA A 83 -4.65 1.46 -1.65
CA ALA A 83 -4.11 1.33 -3.00
C ALA A 83 -5.23 1.20 -4.04
N GLN A 84 -5.02 1.78 -5.22
CA GLN A 84 -6.01 1.76 -6.31
C GLN A 84 -6.14 0.37 -6.96
N GLN A 85 -5.11 -0.46 -6.90
CA GLN A 85 -5.17 -1.86 -7.33
C GLN A 85 -4.12 -2.67 -6.54
N ALA A 86 -4.52 -3.81 -5.96
CA ALA A 86 -3.64 -4.66 -5.15
C ALA A 86 -2.65 -5.50 -5.99
N LEU A 87 -1.82 -4.82 -6.78
CA LEU A 87 -0.74 -5.38 -7.60
C LEU A 87 0.38 -4.34 -7.79
N CYS A 88 1.64 -4.77 -7.66
CA CYS A 88 2.80 -3.88 -7.63
C CYS A 88 2.87 -2.87 -8.80
N GLY A 89 2.88 -3.33 -10.05
CA GLY A 89 3.07 -2.44 -11.22
C GLY A 89 1.97 -1.39 -11.39
N PRO A 90 0.69 -1.79 -11.42
CA PRO A 90 -0.45 -0.86 -11.46
C PRO A 90 -0.44 0.13 -10.29
N SER A 91 -0.29 -0.35 -9.05
CA SER A 91 -0.29 0.53 -7.87
C SER A 91 0.85 1.55 -7.91
N ARG A 92 2.09 1.09 -8.15
CA ARG A 92 3.27 1.96 -8.17
C ARG A 92 3.21 2.99 -9.29
N THR A 93 2.75 2.59 -10.47
CA THR A 93 2.54 3.54 -11.58
C THR A 93 1.47 4.55 -11.22
N SER A 94 0.37 4.09 -10.62
CA SER A 94 -0.75 4.93 -10.20
C SER A 94 -0.30 6.03 -9.24
N PHE A 95 0.32 5.68 -8.10
CA PHE A 95 0.69 6.69 -7.12
C PHE A 95 1.89 7.55 -7.52
N LEU A 96 2.81 7.02 -8.35
CA LEU A 96 3.94 7.82 -8.85
C LEU A 96 3.53 8.82 -9.92
N THR A 97 2.43 8.58 -10.66
CA THR A 97 1.90 9.51 -11.67
C THR A 97 0.69 10.31 -11.17
N SER A 98 0.12 9.92 -10.03
CA SER A 98 -1.16 10.42 -9.51
C SER A 98 -2.32 10.25 -10.49
N ARG A 99 -2.33 9.10 -11.19
CA ARG A 99 -3.37 8.71 -12.15
C ARG A 99 -3.91 7.34 -11.77
N ARG A 100 -5.23 7.15 -11.86
CA ARG A 100 -5.91 5.89 -11.57
C ARG A 100 -5.52 4.80 -12.60
N PRO A 101 -5.70 3.51 -12.26
CA PRO A 101 -5.46 2.41 -13.19
C PRO A 101 -6.20 2.56 -14.53
N ASP A 102 -7.42 3.10 -14.54
CA ASP A 102 -8.18 3.34 -15.79
C ASP A 102 -7.55 4.43 -16.69
N THR A 103 -6.86 5.42 -16.12
CA THR A 103 -6.11 6.45 -16.85
C THR A 103 -4.73 5.95 -17.29
N THR A 104 -4.03 5.20 -16.43
CA THR A 104 -2.74 4.57 -16.79
C THR A 104 -2.91 3.41 -17.76
N ARG A 105 -4.11 2.82 -17.81
CA ARG A 105 -4.48 1.60 -18.53
C ARG A 105 -3.57 0.41 -18.24
N LEU A 106 -2.88 0.44 -17.09
CA LEU A 106 -1.98 -0.60 -16.64
C LEU A 106 -2.66 -1.40 -15.54
N PHE A 107 -3.15 -2.60 -15.89
CA PHE A 107 -3.79 -3.52 -14.94
C PHE A 107 -2.95 -4.78 -14.68
N ASP A 108 -1.87 -4.96 -15.44
CA ASP A 108 -0.91 -6.07 -15.37
C ASP A 108 0.53 -5.52 -15.28
N HIS A 109 1.52 -6.27 -15.76
CA HIS A 109 2.92 -5.81 -15.87
C HIS A 109 3.40 -5.69 -17.33
N GLY A 110 2.47 -5.59 -18.30
CA GLY A 110 2.72 -5.80 -19.72
C GLY A 110 3.06 -4.54 -20.53
N SER A 111 2.91 -3.34 -19.97
CA SER A 111 3.02 -2.10 -20.75
C SER A 111 3.69 -0.94 -20.01
N TYR A 112 4.27 -0.02 -20.77
CA TYR A 112 4.83 1.23 -20.26
C TYR A 112 3.84 2.38 -20.47
N TRP A 113 3.41 3.07 -19.40
CA TRP A 113 2.33 4.07 -19.46
C TRP A 113 2.59 5.20 -20.48
N ARG A 114 3.83 5.68 -20.61
CA ARG A 114 4.19 6.76 -21.54
C ARG A 114 3.94 6.43 -23.01
N VAL A 115 3.92 5.15 -23.34
CA VAL A 115 3.65 4.65 -24.70
C VAL A 115 2.21 4.16 -24.81
N HIS A 116 1.71 3.53 -23.75
CA HIS A 116 0.44 2.83 -23.77
C HIS A 116 -0.78 3.74 -23.58
N ALA A 117 -0.64 4.78 -22.75
CA ALA A 117 -1.75 5.65 -22.35
C ALA A 117 -1.45 7.13 -22.60
N GLY A 118 -0.40 7.67 -21.98
CA GLY A 118 -0.05 9.09 -22.10
C GLY A 118 1.24 9.43 -21.38
N ASN A 119 1.88 10.54 -21.77
CA ASN A 119 3.20 10.95 -21.27
C ASN A 119 3.15 11.57 -19.86
N TYR A 120 2.61 10.84 -18.89
CA TYR A 120 2.33 11.38 -17.55
C TYR A 120 3.61 11.66 -16.76
N THR A 121 3.72 12.87 -16.24
CA THR A 121 4.80 13.30 -15.35
C THR A 121 4.74 12.52 -14.04
N THR A 122 5.89 12.05 -13.56
CA THR A 122 5.97 11.32 -12.30
C THR A 122 6.35 12.26 -11.15
N LEU A 123 6.06 11.85 -9.91
CA LEU A 123 6.46 12.52 -8.69
C LEU A 123 7.97 12.84 -8.66
N PRO A 124 8.89 11.87 -8.83
CA PRO A 124 10.32 12.17 -8.86
C PRO A 124 10.72 13.04 -10.07
N GLN A 125 10.07 12.89 -11.23
CA GLN A 125 10.32 13.78 -12.37
C GLN A 125 9.99 15.24 -12.02
N TYR A 126 8.82 15.48 -11.42
CA TYR A 126 8.38 16.83 -11.05
C TYR A 126 9.31 17.46 -10.01
N PHE A 127 9.76 16.68 -9.01
CA PHE A 127 10.77 17.14 -8.06
C PHE A 127 12.09 17.50 -8.76
N LYS A 128 12.53 16.68 -9.72
CA LYS A 128 13.75 16.95 -10.49
C LYS A 128 13.66 18.24 -11.30
N GLU A 129 12.51 18.46 -11.95
CA GLU A 129 12.22 19.66 -12.72
C GLU A 129 12.17 20.93 -11.84
N ASN A 130 11.86 20.76 -10.55
CA ASN A 130 11.91 21.81 -9.53
C ASN A 130 13.25 21.86 -8.76
N GLY A 131 14.33 21.33 -9.34
CA GLY A 131 15.70 21.54 -8.86
C GLY A 131 16.20 20.55 -7.81
N TYR A 132 15.43 19.51 -7.48
CA TYR A 132 15.87 18.46 -6.55
C TYR A 132 16.83 17.49 -7.23
N LEU A 133 17.76 16.96 -6.44
CA LEU A 133 18.50 15.76 -6.81
C LEU A 133 17.62 14.53 -6.52
N THR A 134 17.11 13.86 -7.56
CA THR A 134 16.20 12.70 -7.41
C THR A 134 16.96 11.38 -7.55
N MET A 135 16.83 10.54 -6.53
CA MET A 135 17.55 9.27 -6.39
C MET A 135 16.58 8.14 -6.02
N SER A 136 16.82 6.95 -6.55
CA SER A 136 16.03 5.75 -6.26
C SER A 136 16.95 4.60 -5.87
N VAL A 137 16.56 3.89 -4.81
CA VAL A 137 17.24 2.73 -4.25
C VAL A 137 16.23 1.62 -4.04
N GLY A 138 16.51 0.42 -4.53
CA GLY A 138 15.61 -0.73 -4.41
C GLY A 138 14.38 -0.64 -5.32
N LYS A 139 13.27 -1.23 -4.89
CA LYS A 139 12.05 -1.35 -5.70
C LYS A 139 11.11 -0.16 -5.48
N ILE A 140 11.28 0.90 -6.26
CA ILE A 140 10.33 2.04 -6.31
C ILE A 140 9.36 1.87 -7.46
N PHE A 141 9.86 1.95 -8.70
CA PHE A 141 9.12 1.48 -9.85
C PHE A 141 9.11 -0.06 -9.86
N HIS A 142 8.08 -0.63 -10.49
CA HIS A 142 8.11 -2.06 -10.81
C HIS A 142 9.10 -2.29 -11.96
N PRO A 143 10.06 -3.23 -11.81
CA PRO A 143 11.07 -3.45 -12.84
C PRO A 143 10.46 -4.04 -14.11
N GLY A 144 11.19 -3.96 -15.23
CA GLY A 144 10.74 -4.49 -16.51
C GLY A 144 10.02 -3.46 -17.36
N ILE A 145 9.15 -3.91 -18.27
CA ILE A 145 8.52 -3.03 -19.26
C ILE A 145 7.61 -1.96 -18.62
N VAL A 146 7.06 -2.24 -17.43
CA VAL A 146 6.24 -1.29 -16.66
C VAL A 146 6.91 0.07 -16.52
N SER A 147 8.23 0.11 -16.34
CA SER A 147 9.03 1.34 -16.24
C SER A 147 10.13 1.40 -17.31
N ASN A 148 9.84 0.85 -18.50
CA ASN A 148 10.74 0.82 -19.65
C ASN A 148 12.14 0.25 -19.37
N HIS A 149 12.24 -0.75 -18.50
CA HIS A 149 13.46 -1.44 -18.06
C HIS A 149 14.53 -0.53 -17.43
N THR A 150 14.18 0.71 -17.14
CA THR A 150 15.14 1.78 -16.79
C THR A 150 14.63 2.64 -15.63
N ASP A 151 13.58 2.20 -14.93
CA ASP A 151 12.91 2.94 -13.86
C ASP A 151 12.46 4.34 -14.34
N ASP A 152 12.01 4.46 -15.58
CA ASP A 152 11.65 5.75 -16.20
C ASP A 152 12.83 6.75 -16.27
N TYR A 153 14.07 6.27 -16.27
CA TYR A 153 15.24 7.08 -16.59
C TYR A 153 15.27 7.41 -18.10
N PRO A 154 15.55 8.66 -18.52
CA PRO A 154 16.10 9.77 -17.72
C PRO A 154 15.07 10.77 -17.23
N TYR A 155 13.77 10.48 -17.21
CA TYR A 155 12.73 11.44 -16.80
C TYR A 155 12.64 11.57 -15.27
N SER A 156 12.51 10.43 -14.57
CA SER A 156 12.29 10.44 -13.11
C SER A 156 13.53 10.80 -12.29
N TRP A 157 14.70 10.27 -12.65
CA TRP A 157 15.87 10.25 -11.76
C TRP A 157 17.06 11.07 -12.28
N SER A 158 17.79 11.71 -11.37
CA SER A 158 19.02 12.46 -11.68
C SER A 158 20.22 11.56 -11.95
N ILE A 159 20.24 10.38 -11.34
CA ILE A 159 21.24 9.32 -11.56
C ILE A 159 20.52 8.00 -11.83
N ARG A 160 21.23 7.03 -12.41
CA ARG A 160 20.66 5.69 -12.62
C ARG A 160 20.26 5.08 -11.26
N PRO A 161 19.02 4.58 -11.10
CA PRO A 161 18.60 3.94 -9.86
C PRO A 161 19.48 2.75 -9.48
N PHE A 162 19.65 2.58 -8.17
CA PHE A 162 20.37 1.44 -7.62
C PHE A 162 19.40 0.30 -7.35
N HIS A 163 19.69 -0.87 -7.90
CA HIS A 163 19.01 -2.12 -7.56
C HIS A 163 19.99 -3.04 -6.83
N PRO A 164 19.61 -3.60 -5.66
CA PRO A 164 20.50 -4.45 -4.90
C PRO A 164 20.88 -5.72 -5.68
N SER A 165 22.18 -5.98 -5.81
CA SER A 165 22.71 -7.09 -6.61
C SER A 165 22.21 -8.47 -6.18
N THR A 166 21.83 -8.62 -4.90
CA THR A 166 21.34 -9.90 -4.37
C THR A 166 19.88 -10.20 -4.69
N GLU A 167 19.14 -9.27 -5.29
CA GLU A 167 17.76 -9.50 -5.76
C GLU A 167 17.71 -10.66 -6.76
N LYS A 168 18.72 -10.79 -7.63
CA LYS A 168 18.83 -11.90 -8.59
C LYS A 168 18.81 -13.29 -7.94
N TYR A 169 19.13 -13.39 -6.65
CA TYR A 169 19.08 -14.62 -5.87
C TYR A 169 17.73 -14.84 -5.16
N LYS A 170 16.70 -14.02 -5.43
CA LYS A 170 15.35 -14.16 -4.88
C LYS A 170 14.84 -15.59 -5.01
N GLY A 171 14.90 -16.15 -6.23
CA GLY A 171 14.50 -17.53 -6.53
C GLY A 171 15.61 -18.59 -6.39
N ALA A 172 16.79 -18.25 -5.89
CA ALA A 172 17.88 -19.21 -5.74
C ALA A 172 17.56 -20.25 -4.64
N LYS A 173 17.98 -21.50 -4.87
CA LYS A 173 17.90 -22.59 -3.88
C LYS A 173 18.86 -22.36 -2.73
N VAL A 174 18.41 -21.65 -1.70
CA VAL A 174 19.23 -21.27 -0.54
C VAL A 174 18.60 -21.61 0.80
N CYS A 175 17.30 -21.90 0.81
CA CYS A 175 16.52 -22.21 2.00
C CYS A 175 16.74 -23.69 2.36
N LYS A 176 17.17 -23.99 3.58
CA LYS A 176 17.38 -25.39 3.98
C LYS A 176 16.05 -26.06 4.30
N GLY A 177 15.79 -27.21 3.68
CA GLY A 177 14.64 -28.06 3.97
C GLY A 177 14.89 -29.00 5.15
N PRO A 178 13.85 -29.74 5.60
CA PRO A 178 13.98 -30.77 6.63
C PRO A 178 14.92 -31.92 6.25
N ASP A 179 15.12 -32.13 4.95
CA ASP A 179 16.06 -33.09 4.36
C ASP A 179 17.52 -32.63 4.40
N GLY A 180 17.78 -31.38 4.82
CA GLY A 180 19.11 -30.78 4.85
C GLY A 180 19.56 -30.18 3.52
N GLU A 181 18.79 -30.37 2.43
CA GLU A 181 19.06 -29.85 1.10
C GLU A 181 18.59 -28.40 0.95
N LYS A 182 19.04 -27.73 -0.12
CA LYS A 182 18.65 -26.34 -0.43
C LYS A 182 17.52 -26.30 -1.45
N HIS A 183 16.50 -25.51 -1.15
CA HIS A 183 15.26 -25.39 -1.92
C HIS A 183 14.90 -23.92 -2.20
N ALA A 184 14.00 -23.71 -3.16
CA ALA A 184 13.41 -22.42 -3.49
C ALA A 184 12.06 -22.23 -2.76
N ASN A 185 12.12 -22.30 -1.43
CA ASN A 185 10.96 -22.24 -0.54
C ASN A 185 10.30 -20.86 -0.48
N LEU A 186 9.01 -20.85 -0.13
CA LEU A 186 8.28 -19.66 0.29
C LEU A 186 8.82 -19.18 1.64
N VAL A 187 8.91 -20.10 2.61
CA VAL A 187 9.42 -19.81 3.95
C VAL A 187 10.92 -20.05 3.98
N CYS A 188 11.70 -18.98 4.17
CA CYS A 188 13.14 -19.01 3.96
C CYS A 188 13.94 -18.22 5.02
N PRO A 189 13.86 -18.59 6.31
CA PRO A 189 14.81 -18.07 7.29
C PRO A 189 16.23 -18.49 6.91
N VAL A 190 17.17 -17.54 6.85
CA VAL A 190 18.54 -17.78 6.40
C VAL A 190 19.58 -17.28 7.39
N ASN A 191 20.74 -17.93 7.41
CA ASN A 191 21.95 -17.35 7.97
C ASN A 191 22.60 -16.46 6.89
N VAL A 192 22.64 -15.15 7.13
CA VAL A 192 23.14 -14.14 6.17
C VAL A 192 24.59 -14.41 5.75
N GLU A 193 25.45 -14.88 6.66
CA GLU A 193 26.85 -15.22 6.36
C GLU A 193 27.02 -16.36 5.35
N LYS A 194 25.96 -17.15 5.12
CA LYS A 194 25.92 -18.25 4.15
C LYS A 194 25.21 -17.87 2.86
N MET A 195 24.71 -16.65 2.74
CA MET A 195 24.07 -16.14 1.53
C MET A 195 25.09 -15.72 0.48
N PRO A 196 24.74 -15.78 -0.81
CA PRO A 196 25.53 -15.15 -1.86
C PRO A 196 25.81 -13.68 -1.50
N GLU A 197 27.06 -13.26 -1.69
CA GLU A 197 27.53 -11.91 -1.32
C GLU A 197 27.40 -11.58 0.18
N LYS A 198 27.05 -12.58 1.02
CA LYS A 198 26.89 -12.48 2.49
C LYS A 198 25.96 -11.36 2.93
N THR A 199 24.93 -11.08 2.14
CA THR A 199 23.98 -10.00 2.41
C THR A 199 22.60 -10.33 1.83
N LEU A 200 21.64 -9.42 2.01
CA LEU A 200 20.29 -9.50 1.49
C LEU A 200 19.91 -8.18 0.80
N PRO A 201 18.90 -8.17 -0.09
CA PRO A 201 18.56 -6.99 -0.89
C PRO A 201 18.27 -5.73 -0.06
N ASP A 202 17.55 -5.88 1.05
CA ASP A 202 17.14 -4.76 1.89
C ASP A 202 18.28 -4.24 2.78
N ILE A 203 19.28 -5.07 3.09
CA ILE A 203 20.53 -4.62 3.73
C ILE A 203 21.31 -3.73 2.75
N GLN A 204 21.51 -4.21 1.52
CA GLN A 204 22.21 -3.44 0.48
C GLN A 204 21.50 -2.12 0.15
N SER A 205 20.17 -2.14 0.10
CA SER A 205 19.35 -0.94 -0.14
C SER A 205 19.53 0.08 0.99
N THR A 206 19.53 -0.36 2.25
CA THR A 206 19.77 0.52 3.40
C THR A 206 21.17 1.12 3.36
N GLU A 207 22.19 0.31 3.08
CA GLU A 207 23.59 0.76 3.00
C GLU A 207 23.79 1.80 1.88
N GLU A 208 23.23 1.56 0.69
CA GLU A 208 23.35 2.50 -0.43
C GLU A 208 22.57 3.80 -0.17
N ALA A 209 21.36 3.72 0.41
CA ALA A 209 20.60 4.91 0.77
C ALA A 209 21.35 5.79 1.79
N ILE A 210 21.95 5.19 2.83
CA ILE A 210 22.77 5.90 3.82
C ILE A 210 23.99 6.54 3.16
N LYS A 211 24.64 5.84 2.23
CA LYS A 211 25.79 6.37 1.47
C LYS A 211 25.39 7.54 0.57
N LEU A 212 24.23 7.49 -0.08
CA LEU A 212 23.70 8.59 -0.89
C LEU A 212 23.34 9.81 -0.01
N MET A 213 22.70 9.61 1.14
CA MET A 213 22.46 10.72 2.08
C MET A 213 23.77 11.38 2.54
N LYS A 214 24.80 10.58 2.82
CA LYS A 214 26.14 11.08 3.17
C LYS A 214 26.79 11.89 2.05
N SER A 215 26.62 11.49 0.79
CA SER A 215 27.25 12.20 -0.34
C SER A 215 26.59 13.56 -0.62
N VAL A 216 25.31 13.73 -0.26
CA VAL A 216 24.55 14.96 -0.52
C VAL A 216 24.46 15.89 0.69
N ASN A 217 24.82 15.43 1.90
CA ASN A 217 24.67 16.19 3.16
C ASN A 217 25.39 17.55 3.17
N ASN A 218 26.46 17.71 2.38
CA ASN A 218 27.23 18.96 2.29
C ASN A 218 26.88 19.79 1.05
N THR A 219 25.80 19.45 0.35
CA THR A 219 25.36 20.17 -0.86
C THR A 219 24.21 21.12 -0.51
N ASN A 220 24.16 22.28 -1.18
CA ASN A 220 23.04 23.23 -1.02
C ASN A 220 21.80 22.84 -1.85
N GLN A 221 21.85 21.69 -2.54
CA GLN A 221 20.77 21.18 -3.38
C GLN A 221 19.91 20.21 -2.55
N PRO A 222 18.58 20.41 -2.48
CA PRO A 222 17.72 19.47 -1.77
C PRO A 222 17.63 18.14 -2.53
N PHE A 223 17.42 17.04 -1.79
CA PHE A 223 17.26 15.72 -2.38
C PHE A 223 15.84 15.18 -2.25
N PHE A 224 15.43 14.39 -3.24
CA PHE A 224 14.30 13.47 -3.16
C PHE A 224 14.89 12.06 -3.27
N LEU A 225 14.90 11.34 -2.16
CA LEU A 225 15.42 9.98 -2.08
C LEU A 225 14.25 9.02 -1.88
N ALA A 226 14.03 8.13 -2.85
CA ALA A 226 13.06 7.06 -2.75
C ALA A 226 13.77 5.73 -2.44
N VAL A 227 13.39 5.08 -1.34
CA VAL A 227 13.94 3.78 -0.88
C VAL A 227 12.84 2.73 -0.86
N GLY A 228 12.96 1.75 -1.75
CA GLY A 228 12.00 0.67 -1.95
C GLY A 228 12.48 -0.65 -1.34
N TYR A 229 11.92 -1.04 -0.21
CA TYR A 229 12.20 -2.31 0.45
C TYR A 229 11.42 -3.48 -0.18
N HIS A 230 12.06 -4.63 -0.32
CA HIS A 230 11.52 -5.84 -0.95
C HIS A 230 10.77 -6.76 0.00
N LYS A 231 11.06 -6.76 1.30
CA LYS A 231 10.27 -7.53 2.28
C LYS A 231 9.05 -6.69 2.72
N PRO A 232 7.91 -7.32 3.09
CA PRO A 232 7.70 -8.75 3.25
C PRO A 232 7.27 -9.53 1.99
N HIS A 233 7.34 -8.98 0.76
CA HIS A 233 7.03 -9.71 -0.48
C HIS A 233 7.70 -11.11 -0.53
N ILE A 234 7.05 -12.10 -1.14
CA ILE A 234 7.60 -13.46 -1.23
C ILE A 234 8.88 -13.57 -2.10
N PRO A 235 9.76 -14.57 -1.89
CA PRO A 235 9.78 -15.47 -0.75
C PRO A 235 10.15 -14.70 0.53
N LEU A 236 9.69 -15.24 1.67
CA LEU A 236 9.94 -14.74 3.01
C LEU A 236 11.37 -15.10 3.43
N LYS A 237 12.33 -14.43 2.78
CA LYS A 237 13.77 -14.59 2.99
C LYS A 237 14.30 -13.48 3.88
N TYR A 238 14.63 -13.82 5.12
CA TYR A 238 15.05 -12.89 6.17
C TYR A 238 16.06 -13.57 7.11
N PRO A 239 16.83 -12.80 7.91
CA PRO A 239 17.77 -13.37 8.87
C PRO A 239 17.07 -14.24 9.92
N GLN A 240 17.49 -15.49 10.07
CA GLN A 240 16.79 -16.51 10.87
C GLN A 240 16.61 -16.13 12.36
N GLU A 241 17.43 -15.23 12.90
CA GLU A 241 17.34 -14.74 14.27
C GLU A 241 16.01 -14.05 14.58
N PHE A 242 15.34 -13.46 13.59
CA PHE A 242 14.03 -12.81 13.78
C PHE A 242 12.92 -13.80 14.16
N LEU A 243 13.09 -15.10 13.88
CA LEU A 243 12.16 -16.14 14.37
C LEU A 243 12.07 -16.19 15.90
N LYS A 244 13.13 -15.80 16.62
CA LYS A 244 13.15 -15.81 18.09
C LYS A 244 12.13 -14.85 18.70
N LEU A 245 11.68 -13.85 17.94
CA LEU A 245 10.68 -12.88 18.38
C LEU A 245 9.25 -13.41 18.29
N TYR A 246 9.06 -14.53 17.58
CA TYR A 246 7.76 -15.07 17.20
C TYR A 246 7.69 -16.58 17.46
N PRO A 247 7.60 -17.03 18.72
CA PRO A 247 7.40 -18.45 19.03
C PRO A 247 6.17 -18.99 18.29
N ARG A 248 6.27 -20.19 17.70
CA ARG A 248 5.23 -20.72 16.79
C ARG A 248 3.90 -20.91 17.50
N GLU A 249 3.95 -21.24 18.78
CA GLU A 249 2.81 -21.49 19.66
C GLU A 249 2.01 -20.22 19.98
N GLU A 250 2.62 -19.05 19.80
CA GLU A 250 2.02 -17.73 20.05
C GLU A 250 1.42 -17.10 18.78
N ILE A 251 1.59 -17.74 17.61
CA ILE A 251 1.09 -17.22 16.33
C ILE A 251 -0.30 -17.81 16.05
N PRO A 252 -1.37 -16.99 16.12
CA PRO A 252 -2.71 -17.46 15.79
C PRO A 252 -2.89 -17.62 14.28
N LEU A 253 -3.90 -18.38 13.87
CA LEU A 253 -4.45 -18.30 12.51
C LEU A 253 -5.07 -16.92 12.26
N ALA A 254 -5.49 -16.65 11.02
CA ALA A 254 -6.40 -15.54 10.75
C ALA A 254 -7.70 -15.71 11.58
N PRO A 255 -8.39 -14.62 11.96
CA PRO A 255 -9.69 -14.68 12.66
C PRO A 255 -10.75 -15.50 11.89
N ASP A 256 -10.67 -15.41 10.57
CA ASP A 256 -11.64 -15.83 9.56
C ASP A 256 -10.98 -16.73 8.48
N PRO A 257 -10.36 -17.87 8.85
CA PRO A 257 -9.50 -18.64 7.95
C PRO A 257 -10.27 -19.46 6.88
N LYS A 258 -11.59 -19.26 6.78
CA LYS A 258 -12.48 -20.02 5.91
C LYS A 258 -13.04 -19.10 4.84
N ILE A 259 -13.29 -19.66 3.65
CA ILE A 259 -13.96 -18.95 2.58
C ILE A 259 -15.39 -18.61 3.02
N PRO A 260 -15.78 -17.32 3.01
CA PRO A 260 -17.14 -16.93 3.33
C PRO A 260 -18.16 -17.55 2.36
N PRO A 261 -19.31 -18.05 2.85
CA PRO A 261 -20.25 -18.80 2.02
C PRO A 261 -20.90 -17.96 0.90
N LYS A 262 -20.88 -16.63 1.03
CA LYS A 262 -21.44 -15.67 0.06
C LYS A 262 -20.38 -14.84 -0.67
N LEU A 263 -19.10 -15.21 -0.56
CA LEU A 263 -18.05 -14.61 -1.39
C LEU A 263 -18.25 -15.08 -2.84
N PRO A 264 -18.55 -14.18 -3.81
CA PRO A 264 -18.69 -14.60 -5.20
C PRO A 264 -17.35 -15.15 -5.74
N PRO A 265 -17.35 -16.25 -6.52
CA PRO A 265 -16.11 -16.84 -7.02
C PRO A 265 -15.21 -15.89 -7.82
N VAL A 266 -15.79 -14.89 -8.49
CA VAL A 266 -15.06 -13.89 -9.28
C VAL A 266 -14.18 -13.00 -8.39
N ALA A 267 -14.57 -12.78 -7.13
CA ALA A 267 -13.78 -12.01 -6.18
C ALA A 267 -12.58 -12.81 -5.65
N TYR A 268 -12.67 -14.14 -5.60
CA TYR A 268 -11.63 -14.99 -5.03
C TYR A 268 -10.37 -15.07 -5.91
N ASN A 269 -9.20 -14.85 -5.31
CA ASN A 269 -7.92 -15.03 -5.97
C ASN A 269 -7.26 -16.39 -5.61
N PRO A 270 -6.76 -17.18 -6.58
CA PRO A 270 -6.27 -18.55 -6.32
C PRO A 270 -4.81 -18.66 -5.83
N TRP A 271 -4.11 -17.53 -5.64
CA TRP A 271 -2.77 -17.42 -5.04
C TRP A 271 -1.70 -18.33 -5.68
N THR A 272 -1.73 -18.40 -7.01
CA THR A 272 -0.88 -19.22 -7.88
C THR A 272 0.62 -18.97 -7.71
N ASP A 273 1.07 -17.76 -7.37
CA ASP A 273 2.51 -17.47 -7.21
C ASP A 273 3.11 -18.22 -6.01
N LEU A 274 2.39 -18.32 -4.89
CA LEU A 274 2.85 -19.06 -3.71
C LEU A 274 2.95 -20.56 -4.02
N ARG A 275 1.98 -21.09 -4.78
CA ARG A 275 1.92 -22.52 -5.17
C ARG A 275 3.10 -22.98 -6.02
N LYS A 276 3.93 -22.06 -6.54
CA LYS A 276 5.12 -22.39 -7.32
C LYS A 276 6.35 -22.70 -6.46
N ARG A 277 6.30 -22.48 -5.14
CA ARG A 277 7.44 -22.69 -4.23
C ARG A 277 7.53 -24.14 -3.78
N ASP A 278 8.76 -24.63 -3.64
CA ASP A 278 9.05 -26.07 -3.43
C ASP A 278 8.31 -26.62 -2.18
N ASP A 279 8.33 -25.88 -1.07
CA ASP A 279 7.65 -26.21 0.19
C ASP A 279 6.12 -26.18 0.07
N VAL A 280 5.55 -25.29 -0.74
CA VAL A 280 4.10 -25.21 -0.97
C VAL A 280 3.64 -26.31 -1.94
N GLN A 281 4.42 -26.61 -2.97
CA GLN A 281 4.14 -27.71 -3.91
C GLN A 281 4.10 -29.06 -3.19
N ALA A 282 5.01 -29.27 -2.24
CA ALA A 282 5.06 -30.49 -1.44
C ALA A 282 3.79 -30.77 -0.62
N LEU A 283 2.96 -29.75 -0.35
CA LEU A 283 1.68 -29.90 0.36
C LEU A 283 0.57 -30.47 -0.51
N ASN A 284 0.75 -30.54 -1.84
CA ASN A 284 -0.24 -31.04 -2.81
C ASN A 284 -1.65 -30.43 -2.62
N LEU A 285 -1.69 -29.10 -2.50
CA LEU A 285 -2.90 -28.34 -2.18
C LEU A 285 -3.92 -28.41 -3.32
N SER A 286 -5.20 -28.55 -2.98
CA SER A 286 -6.26 -28.47 -3.98
C SER A 286 -6.32 -27.08 -4.62
N PHE A 287 -6.58 -27.03 -5.93
CA PHE A 287 -6.80 -25.80 -6.67
C PHE A 287 -8.31 -25.62 -6.93
N PRO A 288 -8.89 -24.40 -6.81
CA PRO A 288 -8.24 -23.12 -6.49
C PRO A 288 -8.24 -22.75 -5.00
N TYR A 289 -8.93 -23.51 -4.15
CA TYR A 289 -9.32 -23.04 -2.80
C TYR A 289 -8.44 -23.53 -1.64
N GLY A 290 -7.54 -24.51 -1.86
CA GLY A 290 -6.77 -25.12 -0.76
C GLY A 290 -7.65 -26.02 0.13
N PRO A 291 -7.73 -25.83 1.46
CA PRO A 291 -7.01 -24.83 2.25
C PRO A 291 -5.54 -25.20 2.46
N ILE A 292 -4.71 -24.22 2.84
CA ILE A 292 -3.37 -24.50 3.36
C ILE A 292 -3.51 -25.18 4.75
N PRO A 293 -2.78 -26.26 5.07
CA PRO A 293 -2.82 -26.87 6.40
C PRO A 293 -2.47 -25.87 7.51
N ASN A 294 -3.22 -25.88 8.62
CA ASN A 294 -3.08 -24.92 9.73
C ASN A 294 -1.62 -24.71 10.17
N ASP A 295 -0.88 -25.81 10.32
CA ASP A 295 0.54 -25.78 10.68
C ASP A 295 1.39 -24.95 9.73
N PHE A 296 1.11 -25.01 8.42
CA PHE A 296 1.81 -24.24 7.40
C PHE A 296 1.27 -22.81 7.30
N GLN A 297 -0.03 -22.58 7.57
CA GLN A 297 -0.57 -21.21 7.70
C GLN A 297 0.16 -20.43 8.80
N VAL A 298 0.30 -21.04 9.99
CA VAL A 298 1.05 -20.48 11.12
C VAL A 298 2.49 -20.20 10.72
N LEU A 299 3.13 -21.10 9.96
CA LEU A 299 4.51 -20.92 9.50
C LEU A 299 4.67 -19.74 8.52
N ILE A 300 3.72 -19.55 7.59
CA ILE A 300 3.70 -18.38 6.70
C ILE A 300 3.55 -17.10 7.51
N ARG A 301 2.59 -17.06 8.44
CA ARG A 301 2.32 -15.89 9.31
C ARG A 301 3.53 -15.53 10.17
N GLN A 302 4.12 -16.50 10.86
CA GLN A 302 5.37 -16.33 11.62
C GLN A 302 6.48 -15.71 10.75
N SER A 303 6.64 -16.23 9.54
CA SER A 303 7.67 -15.77 8.61
C SER A 303 7.39 -14.38 8.03
N TYR A 304 6.12 -14.04 7.81
CA TYR A 304 5.71 -12.69 7.41
C TYR A 304 6.01 -11.70 8.54
N PHE A 305 5.63 -12.01 9.78
CA PHE A 305 5.92 -11.16 10.96
C PHE A 305 7.42 -10.96 11.17
N ALA A 306 8.22 -12.03 11.04
CA ALA A 306 9.67 -11.95 11.10
C ALA A 306 10.26 -11.08 9.99
N ALA A 307 9.73 -11.17 8.76
CA ALA A 307 10.13 -10.33 7.65
C ALA A 307 9.74 -8.85 7.85
N VAL A 308 8.59 -8.57 8.47
CA VAL A 308 8.17 -7.21 8.86
C VAL A 308 9.14 -6.62 9.87
N THR A 309 9.49 -7.33 10.96
CA THR A 309 10.47 -6.82 11.93
C THR A 309 11.87 -6.68 11.34
N TYR A 310 12.23 -7.52 10.38
CA TYR A 310 13.49 -7.37 9.64
C TYR A 310 13.55 -6.05 8.86
N ILE A 311 12.48 -5.66 8.15
CA ILE A 311 12.46 -4.35 7.46
C ILE A 311 12.35 -3.20 8.44
N ASP A 312 11.65 -3.36 9.57
CA ASP A 312 11.62 -2.35 10.63
C ASP A 312 13.05 -2.00 11.09
N VAL A 313 13.91 -3.01 11.26
CA VAL A 313 15.33 -2.80 11.59
C VAL A 313 16.08 -2.07 10.47
N GLN A 314 15.80 -2.38 9.20
CA GLN A 314 16.44 -1.67 8.08
C GLN A 314 16.00 -0.20 8.03
N ILE A 315 14.71 0.07 8.21
CA ILE A 315 14.15 1.41 8.26
C ILE A 315 14.69 2.17 9.47
N GLY A 316 14.79 1.54 10.65
CA GLY A 316 15.40 2.14 11.83
C GLY A 316 16.85 2.56 11.62
N LYS A 317 17.64 1.75 10.91
CA LYS A 317 19.02 2.13 10.54
C LYS A 317 19.05 3.31 9.57
N LEU A 318 18.15 3.33 8.59
CA LEU A 318 18.02 4.44 7.64
C LEU A 318 17.65 5.75 8.35
N LEU A 319 16.65 5.72 9.24
CA LEU A 319 16.19 6.89 10.00
C LEU A 319 17.23 7.34 11.03
N SER A 320 17.90 6.42 11.72
CA SER A 320 19.01 6.77 12.63
C SER A 320 20.17 7.44 11.89
N ALA A 321 20.46 7.01 10.65
CA ALA A 321 21.46 7.66 9.82
C ALA A 321 21.03 9.08 9.40
N LEU A 322 19.74 9.29 9.07
CA LEU A 322 19.19 10.61 8.78
C LEU A 322 19.41 11.58 9.96
N ASP A 323 19.13 11.12 11.18
CA ASP A 323 19.41 11.84 12.43
C ASP A 323 20.91 12.10 12.66
N GLU A 324 21.78 11.10 12.44
CA GLU A 324 23.25 11.20 12.58
C GLU A 324 23.85 12.25 11.65
N LEU A 325 23.24 12.44 10.49
CA LEU A 325 23.64 13.44 9.53
C LEU A 325 23.10 14.83 9.85
N GLY A 326 22.24 14.97 10.86
CA GLY A 326 21.59 16.23 11.22
C GLY A 326 20.48 16.63 10.25
N LEU A 327 20.01 15.71 9.41
CA LEU A 327 19.06 15.99 8.32
C LEU A 327 17.59 15.91 8.74
N ALA A 328 17.28 15.33 9.90
CA ALA A 328 15.91 15.02 10.28
C ALA A 328 15.01 16.27 10.43
N ASN A 329 15.55 17.39 10.92
CA ASN A 329 14.79 18.64 11.03
C ASN A 329 14.52 19.33 9.67
N ASP A 330 15.18 18.92 8.59
CA ASP A 330 15.07 19.49 7.24
C ASP A 330 14.59 18.46 6.20
N THR A 331 14.10 17.29 6.64
CA THR A 331 13.68 16.20 5.74
C THR A 331 12.26 15.74 6.07
N ILE A 332 11.38 15.82 5.08
CA ILE A 332 10.07 15.17 5.11
C ILE A 332 10.28 13.67 4.92
N VAL A 333 9.68 12.85 5.78
CA VAL A 333 9.72 11.38 5.64
C VAL A 333 8.31 10.88 5.38
N VAL A 334 8.14 10.15 4.28
CA VAL A 334 6.89 9.46 3.97
C VAL A 334 7.15 7.96 4.00
N PHE A 335 6.34 7.22 4.77
CA PHE A 335 6.41 5.76 4.81
C PHE A 335 5.09 5.17 4.33
N THR A 336 5.15 4.26 3.35
CA THR A 336 3.98 3.56 2.84
C THR A 336 4.29 2.19 2.24
N SER A 337 3.27 1.54 1.67
CA SER A 337 3.37 0.31 0.89
C SER A 337 2.64 0.47 -0.44
N ASP A 338 2.96 -0.37 -1.43
CA ASP A 338 2.23 -0.40 -2.69
C ASP A 338 0.87 -1.10 -2.59
N HIS A 339 0.73 -2.09 -1.70
CA HIS A 339 -0.54 -2.76 -1.38
C HIS A 339 -0.39 -3.68 -0.15
N GLY A 340 -1.51 -4.19 0.36
CA GLY A 340 -1.55 -5.16 1.45
C GLY A 340 -1.25 -6.61 1.02
N TRP A 341 -1.56 -7.56 1.92
CA TRP A 341 -1.33 -9.00 1.74
C TRP A 341 -2.21 -9.86 2.67
N SER A 342 -3.04 -10.75 2.12
CA SER A 342 -3.88 -11.70 2.86
C SER A 342 -3.04 -12.82 3.48
N LEU A 343 -3.18 -13.03 4.79
CA LEU A 343 -2.46 -14.00 5.64
C LEU A 343 -3.39 -15.12 6.13
N GLY A 344 -4.35 -15.53 5.30
CA GLY A 344 -5.34 -16.56 5.57
C GLY A 344 -6.77 -16.05 5.77
N GLU A 345 -6.98 -14.73 5.93
CA GLU A 345 -8.32 -14.11 5.94
C GLU A 345 -9.11 -14.56 4.71
N HIS A 346 -10.39 -14.89 4.89
CA HIS A 346 -11.29 -15.45 3.88
C HIS A 346 -10.77 -16.71 3.16
N GLY A 347 -9.78 -17.41 3.71
CA GLY A 347 -9.06 -18.47 3.01
C GLY A 347 -8.23 -17.99 1.81
N GLU A 348 -7.96 -16.69 1.71
CA GLU A 348 -7.12 -16.05 0.70
C GLU A 348 -5.66 -15.91 1.17
N TRP A 349 -4.77 -15.86 0.19
CA TRP A 349 -3.35 -15.59 0.39
C TRP A 349 -2.88 -14.60 -0.68
N ALA A 350 -1.76 -13.93 -0.40
CA ALA A 350 -1.15 -12.98 -1.33
C ALA A 350 -1.94 -11.67 -1.48
N LYS A 351 -1.95 -11.13 -2.68
CA LYS A 351 -2.66 -9.90 -3.04
C LYS A 351 -3.68 -10.28 -4.12
N TYR A 352 -3.95 -9.41 -5.09
CA TYR A 352 -4.85 -9.69 -6.20
C TYR A 352 -6.34 -9.70 -5.83
N SER A 353 -6.73 -8.96 -4.79
CA SER A 353 -8.08 -8.93 -4.23
C SER A 353 -8.52 -7.50 -3.95
N ASN A 354 -9.83 -7.31 -3.79
CA ASN A 354 -10.44 -6.04 -3.36
C ASN A 354 -10.76 -6.04 -1.86
N PHE A 355 -10.42 -7.06 -1.07
CA PHE A 355 -10.55 -6.98 0.38
C PHE A 355 -9.60 -5.95 1.00
N ASP A 356 -9.96 -5.43 2.19
CA ASP A 356 -9.12 -4.45 2.89
C ASP A 356 -7.73 -5.00 3.20
N VAL A 357 -7.63 -6.28 3.54
CA VAL A 357 -6.33 -6.92 3.81
C VAL A 357 -5.36 -6.84 2.62
N ALA A 358 -5.88 -6.71 1.39
CA ALA A 358 -5.11 -6.58 0.16
C ALA A 358 -4.93 -5.13 -0.31
N THR A 359 -5.88 -4.23 -0.03
CA THR A 359 -5.84 -2.85 -0.53
C THR A 359 -5.40 -1.81 0.51
N ARG A 360 -5.62 -2.06 1.80
CA ARG A 360 -5.28 -1.13 2.89
C ARG A 360 -3.78 -1.18 3.18
N VAL A 361 -3.15 -0.02 3.24
CA VAL A 361 -1.70 0.15 3.37
C VAL A 361 -1.36 1.06 4.54
N PRO A 362 -0.17 0.90 5.15
CA PRO A 362 0.34 1.93 6.05
C PRO A 362 0.64 3.22 5.27
N LEU A 363 0.40 4.37 5.90
CA LEU A 363 0.74 5.69 5.37
C LEU A 363 1.05 6.65 6.53
N LEU A 364 2.33 7.02 6.63
CA LEU A 364 2.84 7.96 7.63
C LEU A 364 3.49 9.15 6.93
N PHE A 365 3.19 10.36 7.41
CA PHE A 365 3.86 11.59 7.00
C PHE A 365 4.53 12.25 8.19
N TYR A 366 5.85 12.31 8.21
CA TYR A 366 6.63 13.15 9.09
C TYR A 366 7.01 14.44 8.36
N VAL A 367 6.57 15.58 8.87
CA VAL A 367 6.91 16.91 8.36
C VAL A 367 7.45 17.76 9.52
N PRO A 368 8.76 18.07 9.53
CA PRO A 368 9.38 18.83 10.62
C PRO A 368 8.66 20.16 10.90
N GLY A 369 8.26 20.37 12.15
CA GLY A 369 7.57 21.59 12.58
C GLY A 369 6.08 21.66 12.22
N LEU A 370 5.54 20.66 11.52
CA LEU A 370 4.12 20.56 11.17
C LEU A 370 3.43 19.38 11.87
N THR A 371 3.97 18.17 11.72
CA THR A 371 3.38 16.95 12.35
C THR A 371 3.89 16.76 13.77
N SER A 372 5.12 17.21 14.05
CA SER A 372 5.69 17.32 15.38
C SER A 372 6.56 18.58 15.48
N PRO A 373 6.81 19.12 16.69
CA PRO A 373 7.80 20.18 16.90
C PRO A 373 9.19 19.77 16.36
N PHE A 374 9.99 20.76 15.98
CA PHE A 374 11.41 20.53 15.67
C PHE A 374 12.13 19.96 16.88
N ALA A 375 13.08 19.06 16.65
CA ALA A 375 13.95 18.56 17.72
C ALA A 375 14.81 19.68 18.32
N LEU A 376 15.01 19.63 19.63
CA LEU A 376 15.94 20.52 20.30
C LEU A 376 17.40 20.20 19.89
N PRO A 377 18.33 21.17 19.98
CA PRO A 377 19.74 20.91 19.68
C PRO A 377 20.29 19.72 20.49
N GLY A 378 20.79 18.69 19.79
CA GLY A 378 21.32 17.48 20.39
C GLY A 378 20.30 16.37 20.67
N GLU A 379 19.01 16.61 20.47
CA GLU A 379 17.97 15.58 20.52
C GLU A 379 18.00 14.69 19.27
N ARG A 380 17.75 13.40 19.45
CA ARG A 380 17.59 12.41 18.37
C ARG A 380 16.10 12.17 18.15
N ILE A 381 15.62 12.36 16.93
CA ILE A 381 14.21 12.17 16.57
C ILE A 381 13.91 10.68 16.36
N PHE A 382 14.81 9.99 15.67
CA PHE A 382 14.72 8.60 15.27
C PHE A 382 15.94 7.77 15.72
N PRO A 383 16.26 7.70 17.04
CA PRO A 383 17.31 6.81 17.50
C PRO A 383 16.91 5.35 17.24
N PHE A 384 17.84 4.56 16.66
CA PHE A 384 17.59 3.14 16.38
C PHE A 384 17.12 2.37 17.62
N ILE A 385 16.03 1.61 17.46
CA ILE A 385 15.49 0.72 18.49
C ILE A 385 15.70 -0.73 18.05
N ASN A 386 16.32 -1.53 18.93
CA ASN A 386 16.52 -2.95 18.70
C ASN A 386 15.29 -3.77 19.13
N PRO A 387 14.58 -4.47 18.23
CA PRO A 387 13.37 -5.25 18.59
C PRO A 387 13.65 -6.46 19.48
N PHE A 388 14.92 -6.83 19.68
CA PHE A 388 15.34 -7.90 20.59
C PHE A 388 15.50 -7.43 22.05
N ASP A 389 15.47 -6.13 22.31
CA ASP A 389 15.55 -5.60 23.67
C ASP A 389 14.19 -5.76 24.37
N SER A 390 14.18 -6.17 25.64
CA SER A 390 12.95 -6.51 26.40
C SER A 390 12.15 -5.31 26.90
N ARG A 391 12.28 -4.13 26.27
CA ARG A 391 11.52 -2.94 26.67
C ARG A 391 10.18 -2.95 25.98
N GLU A 392 9.09 -2.85 26.76
CA GLU A 392 7.79 -2.53 26.19
C GLU A 392 7.87 -1.15 25.55
N TRP A 393 7.69 -1.10 24.23
CA TRP A 393 7.65 0.12 23.45
C TRP A 393 6.27 0.21 22.82
N LYS A 394 5.48 1.20 23.23
CA LYS A 394 4.14 1.47 22.69
C LYS A 394 3.99 2.96 22.36
N PRO A 395 4.69 3.50 21.35
CA PRO A 395 4.29 4.77 20.82
C PRO A 395 2.98 4.56 20.04
N SER A 396 1.98 5.37 20.38
CA SER A 396 0.86 5.61 19.49
C SER A 396 1.24 6.76 18.57
N GLY A 397 0.69 6.80 17.35
CA GLY A 397 0.76 8.01 16.54
C GLY A 397 0.02 9.13 17.27
N GLU A 398 0.74 10.12 17.78
CA GLU A 398 0.15 11.24 18.52
C GLU A 398 -0.86 12.00 17.64
N LEU A 399 -0.66 11.97 16.32
CA LEU A 399 -1.55 12.49 15.30
C LEU A 399 -2.08 11.36 14.42
N THR A 400 -3.31 10.93 14.68
CA THR A 400 -3.98 9.87 13.92
C THR A 400 -5.14 10.45 13.11
N ARG A 401 -5.24 10.06 11.83
CA ARG A 401 -6.30 10.44 10.89
C ARG A 401 -7.12 9.24 10.49
N GLU A 402 -8.44 9.41 10.47
CA GLU A 402 -9.40 8.35 10.14
C GLU A 402 -10.00 8.52 8.75
N ASP A 403 -9.75 9.66 8.10
CA ASP A 403 -10.19 9.97 6.74
C ASP A 403 -9.73 8.89 5.75
N ASN A 404 -10.63 8.51 4.82
CA ASN A 404 -10.29 7.63 3.72
C ASN A 404 -9.42 8.40 2.72
N VAL A 405 -8.20 7.92 2.52
CA VAL A 405 -7.22 8.51 1.59
C VAL A 405 -6.68 7.47 0.62
N GLU A 406 -6.17 7.95 -0.51
CA GLU A 406 -5.73 7.13 -1.63
C GLU A 406 -4.22 7.28 -1.85
N LEU A 407 -3.52 6.22 -2.26
CA LEU A 407 -2.07 6.32 -2.51
C LEU A 407 -1.72 7.39 -3.56
N MET A 408 -2.58 7.63 -4.55
CA MET A 408 -2.37 8.68 -5.56
C MET A 408 -2.40 10.11 -5.00
N ASP A 409 -2.91 10.31 -3.77
CA ASP A 409 -2.88 11.59 -3.06
C ASP A 409 -1.45 11.97 -2.63
N LEU A 410 -0.52 11.01 -2.62
CA LEU A 410 0.88 11.22 -2.26
C LEU A 410 1.55 12.33 -3.08
N PHE A 411 1.32 12.35 -4.40
CA PHE A 411 1.96 13.30 -5.29
C PHE A 411 1.51 14.75 -5.00
N PRO A 412 0.21 15.13 -5.11
CA PRO A 412 -0.21 16.50 -4.82
C PRO A 412 0.11 16.91 -3.37
N THR A 413 0.02 15.98 -2.41
CA THR A 413 0.38 16.25 -1.01
C THR A 413 1.83 16.64 -0.84
N LEU A 414 2.75 15.88 -1.42
CA LEU A 414 4.17 16.20 -1.35
C LEU A 414 4.48 17.54 -2.03
N CYS A 415 3.82 17.86 -3.15
CA CYS A 415 3.94 19.17 -3.79
C CYS A 415 3.50 20.32 -2.86
N GLU A 416 2.36 20.18 -2.17
CA GLU A 416 1.88 21.22 -1.25
C GLU A 416 2.81 21.42 -0.07
N VAL A 417 3.24 20.32 0.56
CA VAL A 417 4.05 20.36 1.78
C VAL A 417 5.42 21.01 1.53
N VAL A 418 6.05 20.74 0.37
CA VAL A 418 7.32 21.38 0.00
C VAL A 418 7.15 22.80 -0.56
N GLY A 419 5.91 23.25 -0.77
CA GLY A 419 5.61 24.60 -1.29
C GLY A 419 5.72 24.73 -2.81
N PHE A 420 5.62 23.63 -3.56
CA PHE A 420 5.50 23.69 -5.02
C PHE A 420 4.11 24.12 -5.46
N SER A 421 4.00 24.51 -6.74
CA SER A 421 2.69 24.60 -7.37
C SER A 421 2.05 23.21 -7.40
N LEU A 422 0.81 23.13 -6.93
CA LEU A 422 0.01 21.91 -7.03
C LEU A 422 -0.20 21.55 -8.51
N PRO A 423 -0.03 20.27 -8.90
CA PRO A 423 -0.51 19.82 -10.20
C PRO A 423 -2.01 20.16 -10.33
N PRO A 424 -2.47 20.63 -11.49
CA PRO A 424 -3.89 20.91 -11.69
C PRO A 424 -4.71 19.60 -11.62
N ILE A 425 -5.97 19.70 -11.23
CA ILE A 425 -6.89 18.55 -11.30
C ILE A 425 -7.02 18.10 -12.76
N CYS A 426 -6.92 16.80 -12.99
CA CYS A 426 -7.09 16.23 -14.32
C CYS A 426 -8.51 16.47 -14.84
N PRO A 427 -8.69 16.78 -16.13
CA PRO A 427 -10.00 16.63 -16.78
C PRO A 427 -10.43 15.15 -16.75
N GLU A 428 -11.72 14.89 -16.94
CA GLU A 428 -12.32 13.54 -16.96
C GLU A 428 -11.54 12.56 -17.85
N THR A 429 -11.08 13.03 -19.03
CA THR A 429 -10.13 12.29 -19.87
C THR A 429 -8.80 13.04 -19.93
N SER A 430 -7.73 12.43 -19.40
CA SER A 430 -6.42 13.08 -19.22
C SER A 430 -5.26 12.45 -20.00
N PHE A 431 -5.55 11.65 -21.04
CA PHE A 431 -4.54 10.93 -21.85
C PHE A 431 -3.52 11.88 -22.53
N ASP A 432 -3.96 13.05 -22.98
CA ASP A 432 -3.12 14.06 -23.63
C ASP A 432 -2.53 15.09 -22.64
N VAL A 433 -2.74 14.91 -21.33
CA VAL A 433 -2.27 15.83 -20.29
C VAL A 433 -1.08 15.23 -19.56
N GLU A 434 0.10 15.83 -19.72
CA GLU A 434 1.34 15.34 -19.09
C GLU A 434 1.32 15.53 -17.56
N LEU A 435 1.00 16.73 -17.08
CA LEU A 435 0.96 17.07 -15.66
C LEU A 435 -0.45 17.46 -15.20
N CYS A 436 -1.07 16.57 -14.46
CA CYS A 436 -2.28 16.80 -13.67
C CYS A 436 -2.39 15.68 -12.62
N THR A 437 -3.23 15.85 -11.61
CA THR A 437 -3.50 14.88 -10.56
C THR A 437 -4.97 14.45 -10.57
N GLU A 438 -5.21 13.16 -10.40
CA GLU A 438 -6.54 12.59 -10.12
C GLU A 438 -6.76 12.36 -8.61
N GLY A 439 -5.71 12.56 -7.81
CA GLY A 439 -5.77 12.57 -6.34
C GLY A 439 -6.04 13.96 -5.77
N GLN A 440 -6.15 14.01 -4.46
CA GLN A 440 -6.33 15.24 -3.70
C GLN A 440 -5.18 15.43 -2.72
N SER A 441 -4.74 16.67 -2.52
CA SER A 441 -3.74 16.94 -1.49
C SER A 441 -4.36 16.75 -0.10
N ILE A 442 -3.74 15.88 0.70
CA ILE A 442 -4.12 15.62 2.09
C ILE A 442 -3.23 16.41 3.07
N ALA A 443 -2.51 17.42 2.58
CA ALA A 443 -1.60 18.24 3.39
C ALA A 443 -2.31 18.98 4.54
N TYR A 444 -3.58 19.34 4.35
CA TYR A 444 -4.43 19.93 5.38
C TYR A 444 -4.49 19.07 6.65
N TYR A 445 -4.54 17.74 6.50
CA TYR A 445 -4.62 16.80 7.63
C TYR A 445 -3.29 16.62 8.37
N LEU A 446 -2.17 17.10 7.83
CA LEU A 446 -0.86 16.96 8.48
C LEU A 446 -0.66 17.91 9.66
N ASN A 447 -1.51 18.94 9.78
CA ASN A 447 -1.44 19.90 10.88
C ASN A 447 -2.09 19.34 12.15
N TYR A 448 -1.31 19.25 13.24
CA TYR A 448 -1.79 18.78 14.54
C TYR A 448 -2.99 19.58 15.11
N SER A 449 -3.15 20.85 14.70
CA SER A 449 -4.24 21.71 15.18
C SER A 449 -5.60 21.43 14.51
N VAL A 450 -5.62 20.63 13.45
CA VAL A 450 -6.83 20.27 12.72
C VAL A 450 -7.47 19.05 13.36
N SER A 451 -8.76 19.13 13.70
CA SER A 451 -9.55 18.03 14.28
C SER A 451 -10.71 17.56 13.38
N TYR A 452 -10.83 18.13 12.18
CA TYR A 452 -11.85 17.75 11.21
C TYR A 452 -11.58 16.34 10.66
N VAL A 453 -12.65 15.56 10.51
CA VAL A 453 -12.67 14.26 9.83
C VAL A 453 -13.76 14.33 8.77
N ASP A 454 -13.40 14.01 7.53
CA ASP A 454 -14.33 13.93 6.41
C ASP A 454 -14.94 12.52 6.31
N HIS A 455 -16.11 12.35 6.93
CA HIS A 455 -16.84 11.07 6.88
C HIS A 455 -17.47 10.78 5.50
N GLU A 456 -17.47 11.75 4.58
CA GLU A 456 -17.95 11.53 3.21
C GLU A 456 -16.82 11.07 2.27
N ALA A 457 -15.56 11.15 2.71
CA ALA A 457 -14.41 10.69 1.93
C ALA A 457 -14.49 9.19 1.67
N VAL A 458 -14.24 8.81 0.41
CA VAL A 458 -14.16 7.42 -0.02
C VAL A 458 -12.83 7.15 -0.72
N ALA A 459 -12.34 5.92 -0.60
CA ALA A 459 -11.20 5.44 -1.37
C ALA A 459 -11.66 4.43 -2.42
N TYR A 460 -11.00 4.43 -3.59
CA TYR A 460 -11.33 3.53 -4.68
C TYR A 460 -10.24 2.48 -4.86
N SER A 461 -10.67 1.25 -5.09
CA SER A 461 -9.80 0.16 -5.50
C SER A 461 -10.45 -0.62 -6.64
N GLN A 462 -9.65 -1.27 -7.47
CA GLN A 462 -10.14 -2.17 -8.50
C GLN A 462 -9.24 -3.40 -8.68
N TYR A 463 -9.80 -4.46 -9.26
CA TYR A 463 -9.00 -5.61 -9.68
C TYR A 463 -9.60 -6.33 -10.90
N PRO A 464 -8.80 -6.70 -11.91
CA PRO A 464 -9.28 -7.41 -13.09
C PRO A 464 -9.38 -8.93 -12.88
N ARG A 465 -10.29 -9.57 -13.61
CA ARG A 465 -10.41 -11.03 -13.71
C ARG A 465 -10.59 -11.49 -15.15
N PRO A 466 -10.03 -12.66 -15.51
CA PRO A 466 -10.21 -13.23 -16.85
C PRO A 466 -11.53 -13.99 -17.02
N ALA A 467 -12.18 -14.37 -15.93
CA ALA A 467 -13.43 -15.13 -15.89
C ALA A 467 -14.08 -15.05 -14.49
N ASP A 468 -15.34 -15.47 -14.39
CA ASP A 468 -16.08 -15.53 -13.12
C ASP A 468 -15.59 -16.58 -12.14
N THR A 469 -15.00 -17.67 -12.65
CA THR A 469 -14.50 -18.77 -11.81
C THR A 469 -12.97 -18.68 -11.72
N PRO A 470 -12.38 -18.88 -10.53
CA PRO A 470 -10.92 -18.86 -10.38
C PRO A 470 -10.24 -19.88 -11.30
N GLN A 471 -9.25 -19.41 -12.06
CA GLN A 471 -8.45 -20.17 -13.01
C GLN A 471 -6.97 -19.76 -12.90
N TRP A 472 -6.11 -20.42 -13.69
CA TRP A 472 -4.65 -20.34 -13.54
C TRP A 472 -4.07 -18.91 -13.65
N ASN A 473 -4.74 -17.99 -14.35
CA ASN A 473 -4.35 -16.58 -14.49
C ASN A 473 -5.29 -15.60 -13.76
N SER A 474 -6.16 -16.05 -12.85
CA SER A 474 -7.07 -15.14 -12.13
C SER A 474 -6.36 -14.16 -11.20
N ASP A 475 -5.19 -14.50 -10.68
CA ASP A 475 -4.38 -13.58 -9.88
C ASP A 475 -3.77 -12.47 -10.74
N LEU A 476 -3.29 -12.79 -11.95
CA LEU A 476 -2.56 -11.86 -12.82
C LEU A 476 -2.97 -12.11 -14.28
N PRO A 477 -4.17 -11.69 -14.68
CA PRO A 477 -4.58 -11.79 -16.07
C PRO A 477 -3.77 -10.79 -16.92
N ASP A 478 -3.28 -11.23 -18.08
CA ASP A 478 -2.75 -10.31 -19.09
C ASP A 478 -3.89 -9.40 -19.56
N LEU A 479 -3.60 -8.17 -19.96
CA LEU A 479 -4.58 -7.17 -20.42
C LEU A 479 -5.60 -7.76 -21.41
N LYS A 480 -5.13 -8.50 -22.41
CA LYS A 480 -5.96 -9.11 -23.47
C LYS A 480 -6.96 -10.17 -22.95
N ASP A 481 -6.67 -10.77 -21.79
CA ASP A 481 -7.44 -11.86 -21.20
C ASP A 481 -8.46 -11.34 -20.19
N ILE A 482 -8.40 -10.06 -19.80
CA ILE A 482 -9.35 -9.44 -18.86
C ILE A 482 -10.75 -9.43 -19.49
N GLN A 483 -11.74 -9.97 -18.76
CA GLN A 483 -13.14 -9.96 -19.17
C GLN A 483 -14.06 -9.31 -18.14
N VAL A 484 -13.60 -9.22 -16.89
CA VAL A 484 -14.34 -8.65 -15.77
C VAL A 484 -13.43 -7.69 -15.01
N MET A 485 -13.98 -6.56 -14.58
CA MET A 485 -13.31 -5.62 -13.68
C MET A 485 -14.15 -5.48 -12.41
N GLY A 486 -13.54 -5.71 -11.26
CA GLY A 486 -14.15 -5.46 -9.95
C GLY A 486 -13.83 -4.05 -9.50
N TYR A 487 -14.80 -3.15 -9.50
CA TYR A 487 -14.67 -1.78 -8.97
C TYR A 487 -15.20 -1.72 -7.55
N SER A 488 -14.42 -1.15 -6.63
CA SER A 488 -14.73 -1.11 -5.21
C SER A 488 -14.63 0.30 -4.64
N ILE A 489 -15.63 0.67 -3.85
CA ILE A 489 -15.70 1.91 -3.07
C ILE A 489 -15.58 1.53 -1.60
N ARG A 490 -14.67 2.20 -0.89
CA ARG A 490 -14.42 2.00 0.53
C ARG A 490 -14.66 3.31 1.29
N SER A 491 -15.62 3.31 2.20
CA SER A 491 -15.92 4.39 3.15
C SER A 491 -15.78 3.91 4.58
N ASP A 492 -15.86 4.82 5.57
CA ASP A 492 -15.82 4.47 6.99
C ASP A 492 -16.85 3.40 7.39
N ASP A 493 -18.01 3.40 6.72
CA ASP A 493 -19.13 2.54 7.06
C ASP A 493 -19.18 1.25 6.25
N TYR A 494 -18.69 1.24 5.01
CA TYR A 494 -18.89 0.12 4.11
C TYR A 494 -17.78 -0.08 3.08
N ARG A 495 -17.70 -1.31 2.57
CA ARG A 495 -17.07 -1.62 1.28
C ARG A 495 -18.16 -2.13 0.34
N TYR A 496 -18.23 -1.51 -0.84
CA TYR A 496 -19.15 -1.89 -1.90
C TYR A 496 -18.37 -2.18 -3.17
N THR A 497 -18.48 -3.42 -3.69
CA THR A 497 -17.81 -3.86 -4.92
C THR A 497 -18.82 -4.37 -5.92
N VAL A 498 -18.63 -4.04 -7.20
CA VAL A 498 -19.32 -4.71 -8.31
C VAL A 498 -18.31 -5.23 -9.31
N TRP A 499 -18.54 -6.46 -9.75
CA TRP A 499 -17.78 -7.14 -10.80
C TRP A 499 -18.56 -7.01 -12.09
N VAL A 500 -18.03 -6.25 -13.04
CA VAL A 500 -18.74 -5.89 -14.27
C VAL A 500 -17.96 -6.35 -15.50
N ARG A 501 -18.67 -6.60 -16.60
CA ARG A 501 -18.01 -6.88 -17.87
C ARG A 501 -17.05 -5.76 -18.25
N TYR A 502 -15.86 -6.13 -18.69
CA TYR A 502 -14.83 -5.23 -19.17
C TYR A 502 -14.37 -5.62 -20.57
N ASN A 503 -14.25 -4.65 -21.46
CA ASN A 503 -13.68 -4.85 -22.79
C ASN A 503 -12.26 -4.26 -22.83
N PRO A 504 -11.21 -5.10 -22.87
CA PRO A 504 -9.83 -4.64 -22.85
C PRO A 504 -9.37 -4.03 -24.17
N SER A 505 -10.11 -4.23 -25.27
CA SER A 505 -9.78 -3.61 -26.57
C SER A 505 -10.21 -2.15 -26.63
N THR A 506 -11.29 -1.80 -25.94
CA THR A 506 -11.84 -0.43 -25.90
C THR A 506 -11.60 0.27 -24.57
N PHE A 507 -11.09 -0.44 -23.55
CA PHE A 507 -10.94 0.04 -22.17
C PHE A 507 -12.26 0.55 -21.58
N THR A 508 -13.33 -0.24 -21.74
CA THR A 508 -14.68 0.15 -21.29
C THR A 508 -15.27 -0.88 -20.36
N ALA A 509 -15.71 -0.43 -19.19
CA ALA A 509 -16.55 -1.19 -18.26
C ALA A 509 -18.04 -1.05 -18.61
N ASN A 510 -18.79 -2.16 -18.62
CA ASN A 510 -20.23 -2.14 -18.81
C ASN A 510 -20.96 -2.32 -17.48
N LEU A 511 -21.31 -1.20 -16.84
CA LEU A 511 -21.99 -1.20 -15.54
C LEU A 511 -23.41 -1.78 -15.55
N SER A 512 -23.99 -2.03 -16.73
CA SER A 512 -25.28 -2.73 -16.86
C SER A 512 -25.12 -4.25 -16.91
N ASP A 513 -23.90 -4.77 -17.08
CA ASP A 513 -23.58 -6.19 -17.14
C ASP A 513 -22.78 -6.56 -15.88
N ILE A 514 -23.51 -6.66 -14.75
CA ILE A 514 -22.97 -7.01 -13.43
C ILE A 514 -22.94 -8.53 -13.30
N HIS A 515 -21.74 -9.08 -13.12
CA HIS A 515 -21.49 -10.50 -12.89
C HIS A 515 -21.71 -10.89 -11.42
N ALA A 516 -21.28 -10.04 -10.48
CA ALA A 516 -21.49 -10.24 -9.04
C ALA A 516 -21.35 -8.91 -8.28
N GLY A 517 -21.86 -8.88 -7.04
CA GLY A 517 -21.65 -7.76 -6.13
C GLY A 517 -21.33 -8.18 -4.69
N GLU A 518 -20.71 -7.25 -3.97
CA GLU A 518 -20.29 -7.39 -2.59
C GLU A 518 -20.65 -6.15 -1.79
N LEU A 519 -21.22 -6.33 -0.60
CA LEU A 519 -21.48 -5.26 0.36
C LEU A 519 -21.14 -5.75 1.76
N TYR A 520 -20.18 -5.07 2.39
CA TYR A 520 -19.74 -5.32 3.76
C TYR A 520 -19.91 -4.05 4.59
N LEU A 521 -20.50 -4.16 5.78
CA LEU A 521 -20.74 -3.02 6.67
C LEU A 521 -19.81 -3.11 7.90
N TYR A 522 -18.83 -2.22 8.01
CA TYR A 522 -17.73 -2.33 8.98
C TYR A 522 -18.16 -2.33 10.44
N LYS A 523 -19.22 -1.58 10.77
CA LYS A 523 -19.74 -1.53 12.13
C LYS A 523 -20.25 -2.89 12.64
N LEU A 524 -20.69 -3.75 11.71
CA LEU A 524 -21.26 -5.07 12.03
C LEU A 524 -20.30 -6.21 11.68
N ASP A 525 -19.49 -6.02 10.65
CA ASP A 525 -18.68 -7.04 10.00
C ASP A 525 -17.31 -6.45 9.62
N PRO A 526 -16.47 -6.08 10.60
CA PRO A 526 -15.18 -5.43 10.35
C PRO A 526 -14.21 -6.34 9.58
N ASP A 527 -14.38 -7.65 9.71
CA ASP A 527 -13.57 -8.67 9.04
C ASP A 527 -14.11 -9.03 7.64
N GLN A 528 -15.24 -8.46 7.20
CA GLN A 528 -15.80 -8.64 5.85
C GLN A 528 -16.22 -10.09 5.51
N ASP A 529 -16.78 -10.81 6.49
CA ASP A 529 -17.20 -12.21 6.35
C ASP A 529 -18.64 -12.37 5.80
N HIS A 530 -19.46 -11.32 5.87
CA HIS A 530 -20.90 -11.39 5.64
C HIS A 530 -21.32 -10.50 4.48
N ASN A 531 -21.23 -11.02 3.26
CA ASN A 531 -21.70 -10.30 2.08
C ASN A 531 -23.23 -10.09 2.11
N LEU A 532 -23.65 -8.82 2.17
CA LEU A 532 -25.05 -8.38 2.24
C LEU A 532 -25.63 -7.95 0.88
N TYR A 533 -24.87 -8.00 -0.22
CA TYR A 533 -25.30 -7.48 -1.52
C TYR A 533 -26.62 -8.09 -2.02
N TYR A 534 -26.83 -9.38 -1.76
CA TYR A 534 -28.03 -10.13 -2.17
C TYR A 534 -29.12 -10.19 -1.10
N ASP A 535 -28.94 -9.53 0.04
CA ASP A 535 -29.95 -9.50 1.09
C ASP A 535 -31.04 -8.46 0.74
N ALA A 536 -32.28 -8.90 0.67
CA ALA A 536 -33.43 -8.08 0.30
C ALA A 536 -33.60 -6.85 1.22
N GLN A 537 -33.14 -6.92 2.48
CA GLN A 537 -33.21 -5.80 3.42
C GLN A 537 -32.31 -4.62 3.02
N TYR A 538 -31.27 -4.87 2.23
CA TYR A 538 -30.30 -3.86 1.79
C TYR A 538 -30.44 -3.49 0.31
N ALA A 539 -31.50 -3.94 -0.36
CA ALA A 539 -31.70 -3.70 -1.80
C ALA A 539 -31.75 -2.21 -2.16
N ASP A 540 -32.35 -1.36 -1.32
CA ASP A 540 -32.39 0.09 -1.55
C ASP A 540 -31.02 0.77 -1.31
N VAL A 541 -30.23 0.24 -0.38
CA VAL A 541 -28.84 0.69 -0.13
C VAL A 541 -27.96 0.35 -1.34
N VAL A 542 -28.03 -0.89 -1.82
CA VAL A 542 -27.33 -1.34 -3.05
C VAL A 542 -27.74 -0.51 -4.26
N ARG A 543 -29.04 -0.23 -4.43
CA ARG A 543 -29.52 0.64 -5.51
C ARG A 543 -28.92 2.05 -5.41
N THR A 544 -28.79 2.60 -4.21
CA THR A 544 -28.16 3.91 -4.00
C THR A 544 -26.68 3.87 -4.38
N PHE A 545 -25.92 2.87 -3.92
CA PHE A 545 -24.50 2.75 -4.24
C PHE A 545 -24.21 2.51 -5.72
N SER A 546 -25.11 1.84 -6.43
CA SER A 546 -24.99 1.70 -7.89
C SER A 546 -24.98 3.03 -8.65
N THR A 547 -25.43 4.13 -8.03
CA THR A 547 -25.40 5.47 -8.65
C THR A 547 -24.07 6.21 -8.45
N PHE A 548 -23.24 5.80 -7.49
CA PHE A 548 -21.91 6.37 -7.22
C PHE A 548 -20.83 5.81 -8.14
N LEU A 549 -21.05 4.61 -8.69
CA LEU A 549 -20.25 4.05 -9.76
C LEU A 549 -20.74 4.69 -11.07
N LYS A 550 -20.27 5.90 -11.37
CA LYS A 550 -20.31 6.45 -12.72
C LYS A 550 -18.89 6.39 -13.28
N PRO A 551 -18.72 5.92 -14.53
CA PRO A 551 -17.42 5.83 -15.16
C PRO A 551 -16.79 7.22 -15.33
#